data_AF-A0A4Y3WNV6-F1
#
_entry.id   AF-A0A4Y3WNV6-F1
#
_cell.length_a   1.000
_cell.length_b   1.000
_cell.length_c   1.000
_cell.angle_alpha   90.00
_cell.angle_beta   90.00
_cell.angle_gamma   90.00
#
_symmetry.space_group_name_H-M   'P 1'
#
loop_
_entity.id
_entity.type
_entity.pdbx_description
1 polymer ?
#
loop_
_entity_poly.entity_id
_entity_poly.type
_entity_poly.pdbx_seq_one_letter_code
_entity_poly.pdbx_strand_id
1 'polypeptide(L)'
;MRLLDHHPVSEAAARRLRDAIRHVDRHILTDPEVARVPLVVASALRHVAACVLATFPHSGVREESAGDRRDSRPATIHRAAAYIEAHADTDIAPADIAAAAHISVRALHIGFRRHLGTTPMGYLRTVRMAHARRDLLAADPAAGDTVSGIASRWGFHHHGRFGATYRRIYGELPVQTLFR
;
A
#
# COMPACT_ATOMS: atom_id res chain seq x y z
N MET A 1 -15.50 -5.63 -21.92
CA MET A 1 -14.55 -6.58 -21.29
C MET A 1 -13.99 -7.46 -22.38
N ARG A 2 -12.74 -7.23 -22.81
CA ARG A 2 -12.17 -7.90 -23.99
C ARG A 2 -11.03 -8.79 -23.53
N LEU A 3 -11.19 -10.09 -23.68
CA LEU A 3 -10.17 -11.09 -23.42
C LEU A 3 -9.03 -10.87 -24.44
N LEU A 4 -7.81 -10.66 -23.94
CA LEU A 4 -6.67 -10.30 -24.79
C LEU A 4 -6.04 -11.53 -25.45
N ASP A 5 -6.14 -12.72 -24.84
CA ASP A 5 -5.69 -14.00 -25.42
C ASP A 5 -6.36 -15.20 -24.74
N HIS A 6 -6.49 -16.31 -25.49
CA HIS A 6 -7.11 -17.58 -25.08
C HIS A 6 -6.09 -18.60 -24.52
N HIS A 7 -4.84 -18.18 -24.32
CA HIS A 7 -3.80 -19.03 -23.76
C HIS A 7 -3.78 -18.88 -22.22
N PRO A 8 -3.88 -19.99 -21.47
CA PRO A 8 -3.86 -19.94 -20.00
C PRO A 8 -2.48 -19.48 -19.50
N VAL A 9 -2.48 -18.70 -18.42
CA VAL A 9 -1.25 -18.12 -17.83
C VAL A 9 -0.26 -19.17 -17.29
N SER A 10 -0.72 -20.40 -17.05
CA SER A 10 0.12 -21.57 -16.77
C SER A 10 -0.68 -22.86 -16.92
N GLU A 11 0.00 -24.00 -17.10
CA GLU A 11 -0.67 -25.30 -17.11
C GLU A 11 -1.37 -25.64 -15.78
N ALA A 12 -0.82 -25.16 -14.66
CA ALA A 12 -1.43 -25.33 -13.34
C ALA A 12 -2.72 -24.50 -13.18
N ALA A 13 -2.79 -23.32 -13.78
CA ALA A 13 -4.02 -22.53 -13.86
C ALA A 13 -5.06 -23.21 -14.76
N ALA A 14 -4.64 -23.74 -15.91
CA ALA A 14 -5.52 -24.49 -16.81
C ALA A 14 -6.09 -25.76 -16.15
N ARG A 15 -5.30 -26.49 -15.34
CA ARG A 15 -5.77 -27.65 -14.57
C ARG A 15 -6.83 -27.25 -13.54
N ARG A 16 -6.57 -26.21 -12.75
CA ARG A 16 -7.51 -25.70 -11.73
C ARG A 16 -8.85 -25.24 -12.34
N LEU A 17 -8.83 -24.58 -13.50
CA LEU A 17 -10.07 -24.21 -14.21
C LEU A 17 -10.87 -25.44 -14.66
N ARG A 18 -10.19 -26.44 -15.23
CA ARG A 18 -10.84 -27.68 -15.67
C ARG A 18 -11.46 -28.44 -14.49
N ASP A 19 -10.80 -28.45 -13.35
CA ASP A 19 -11.29 -29.14 -12.15
C ASP A 19 -12.51 -28.41 -11.54
N ALA A 20 -12.50 -27.07 -11.51
CA ALA A 20 -13.64 -26.27 -11.05
C ALA A 20 -14.87 -26.41 -11.97
N ILE A 21 -14.67 -26.38 -13.30
CA ILE A 21 -15.75 -26.60 -14.28
C ILE A 21 -16.34 -28.01 -14.09
N ARG A 22 -15.49 -29.04 -13.98
CA ARG A 22 -15.93 -30.43 -13.78
C ARG A 22 -16.63 -30.66 -12.44
N HIS A 23 -16.35 -29.84 -11.42
CA HIS A 23 -17.01 -29.93 -10.12
C HIS A 23 -18.43 -29.36 -10.18
N VAL A 24 -18.60 -28.18 -10.78
CA VAL A 24 -19.91 -27.53 -10.94
C VAL A 24 -20.82 -28.33 -11.87
N ASP A 25 -20.29 -28.84 -12.98
CA ASP A 25 -21.03 -29.67 -13.93
C ASP A 25 -21.56 -30.96 -13.28
N ARG A 26 -20.74 -31.62 -12.46
CA ARG A 26 -21.05 -32.96 -11.92
C ARG A 26 -21.83 -32.96 -10.61
N HIS A 27 -21.79 -31.88 -9.83
CA HIS A 27 -22.38 -31.86 -8.48
C HIS A 27 -23.48 -30.80 -8.28
N ILE A 28 -23.66 -29.87 -9.23
CA ILE A 28 -24.58 -28.73 -9.06
C ILE A 28 -25.63 -28.66 -10.17
N LEU A 29 -25.26 -28.98 -11.42
CA LEU A 29 -26.20 -28.92 -12.56
C LEU A 29 -26.96 -30.23 -12.79
N THR A 30 -26.43 -31.36 -12.33
CA THR A 30 -27.02 -32.70 -12.46
C THR A 30 -27.93 -33.09 -11.28
N ASP A 31 -27.94 -32.33 -10.19
CA ASP A 31 -28.82 -32.54 -9.05
C ASP A 31 -29.97 -31.49 -9.04
N PRO A 32 -31.21 -31.90 -9.39
CA PRO A 32 -32.33 -30.98 -9.57
C PRO A 32 -32.85 -30.34 -8.27
N GLU A 33 -32.48 -30.86 -7.10
CA GLU A 33 -32.82 -30.24 -5.81
C GLU A 33 -31.82 -29.12 -5.47
N VAL A 34 -30.53 -29.35 -5.76
CA VAL A 34 -29.46 -28.38 -5.53
C VAL A 34 -29.52 -27.22 -6.54
N ALA A 35 -29.88 -27.50 -7.79
CA ALA A 35 -30.05 -26.50 -8.86
C ALA A 35 -31.20 -25.51 -8.59
N ARG A 36 -32.16 -25.87 -7.74
CA ARG A 36 -33.30 -24.99 -7.38
C ARG A 36 -32.98 -24.01 -6.26
N VAL A 37 -31.86 -24.16 -5.56
CA VAL A 37 -31.44 -23.24 -4.49
C VAL A 37 -30.65 -22.08 -5.08
N PRO A 38 -31.22 -20.84 -5.16
CA PRO A 38 -30.59 -19.74 -5.89
C PRO A 38 -29.22 -19.34 -5.33
N LEU A 39 -29.02 -19.53 -4.02
CA LEU A 39 -27.76 -19.29 -3.32
C LEU A 39 -26.65 -20.27 -3.73
N VAL A 40 -26.98 -21.54 -3.98
CA VAL A 40 -26.00 -22.55 -4.38
C VAL A 40 -25.55 -22.32 -5.82
N VAL A 41 -26.50 -22.03 -6.72
CA VAL A 41 -26.20 -21.65 -8.11
C VAL A 41 -25.38 -20.36 -8.16
N ALA A 42 -25.75 -19.33 -7.39
CA ALA A 42 -24.98 -18.08 -7.33
C ALA A 42 -23.57 -18.28 -6.77
N SER A 43 -23.38 -19.16 -5.78
CA SER A 43 -22.06 -19.49 -5.23
C SER A 43 -21.19 -20.26 -6.24
N ALA A 44 -21.78 -21.23 -6.94
CA ALA A 44 -21.13 -22.01 -7.98
C ALA A 44 -20.68 -21.14 -9.16
N LEU A 45 -21.55 -20.25 -9.64
CA LEU A 45 -21.24 -19.29 -10.70
C LEU A 45 -20.12 -18.34 -10.28
N ARG A 46 -20.12 -17.85 -9.03
CA ARG A 46 -19.02 -17.04 -8.49
C ARG A 46 -17.70 -17.80 -8.45
N HIS A 47 -17.73 -19.08 -8.10
CA HIS A 47 -16.52 -19.91 -8.06
C HIS A 47 -15.94 -20.16 -9.46
N VAL A 48 -16.79 -20.50 -10.44
CA VAL A 48 -16.37 -20.65 -11.84
C VAL A 48 -15.85 -19.33 -12.40
N ALA A 49 -16.54 -18.21 -12.14
CA ALA A 49 -16.09 -16.89 -12.54
C ALA A 49 -14.71 -16.58 -11.92
N ALA A 50 -14.49 -16.86 -10.63
CA ALA A 50 -13.19 -16.68 -9.98
C ALA A 50 -12.08 -17.55 -10.61
N CYS A 51 -12.38 -18.79 -10.98
CA CYS A 51 -11.42 -19.66 -11.66
C CYS A 51 -11.11 -19.19 -13.10
N VAL A 52 -12.11 -18.71 -13.84
CA VAL A 52 -11.91 -18.10 -15.17
C VAL A 52 -11.04 -16.85 -15.05
N LEU A 53 -11.34 -16.00 -14.06
CA LEU A 53 -10.56 -14.81 -13.74
C LEU A 53 -9.09 -15.12 -13.38
N ALA A 54 -8.86 -16.25 -12.72
CA ALA A 54 -7.52 -16.72 -12.34
C ALA A 54 -6.76 -17.44 -13.47
N THR A 55 -7.40 -17.73 -14.61
CA THR A 55 -6.82 -18.54 -15.69
C THR A 55 -6.45 -17.74 -16.92
N PHE A 56 -7.22 -16.71 -17.23
CA PHE A 56 -6.88 -15.75 -18.27
C PHE A 56 -6.40 -14.44 -17.62
N PRO A 57 -5.62 -13.60 -18.31
CA PRO A 57 -5.14 -12.34 -17.73
C PRO A 57 -6.31 -11.37 -17.49
N HIS A 58 -6.60 -11.09 -16.22
CA HIS A 58 -7.58 -10.09 -15.77
C HIS A 58 -6.91 -9.06 -14.85
N SER A 59 -7.32 -7.80 -14.97
CA SER A 59 -6.66 -6.61 -14.39
C SER A 59 -6.84 -6.42 -12.88
N GLY A 60 -6.86 -7.49 -12.07
CA GLY A 60 -7.03 -7.44 -10.61
C GLY A 60 -5.75 -7.66 -9.80
N VAL A 61 -4.77 -8.40 -10.33
CA VAL A 61 -3.45 -8.60 -9.71
C VAL A 61 -2.43 -8.58 -10.84
N ARG A 62 -2.08 -7.38 -11.30
CA ARG A 62 -1.07 -7.20 -12.34
C ARG A 62 0.29 -7.53 -11.74
N GLU A 63 0.89 -8.64 -12.16
CA GLU A 63 2.32 -8.88 -12.04
C GLU A 63 3.05 -7.58 -12.42
N GLU A 64 3.96 -7.15 -11.54
CA GLU A 64 4.77 -5.95 -11.72
C GLU A 64 5.36 -5.98 -13.15
N SER A 65 5.10 -4.96 -13.95
CA SER A 65 5.61 -4.97 -15.32
C SER A 65 7.14 -4.90 -15.31
N ALA A 66 7.81 -5.38 -16.37
CA ALA A 66 9.27 -5.31 -16.45
C ALA A 66 9.80 -3.87 -16.29
N GLY A 67 9.03 -2.87 -16.76
CA GLY A 67 9.27 -1.45 -16.51
C GLY A 67 9.18 -1.08 -15.03
N ASP A 68 8.06 -1.41 -14.36
CA ASP A 68 7.88 -1.14 -12.92
C ASP A 68 9.02 -1.73 -12.06
N ARG A 69 9.47 -2.96 -12.37
CA ARG A 69 10.59 -3.61 -11.65
C ARG A 69 11.93 -2.94 -11.89
N ARG A 70 12.16 -2.43 -13.10
CA ARG A 70 13.38 -1.68 -13.46
C ARG A 70 13.37 -0.31 -12.79
N ASP A 71 12.21 0.31 -12.69
CA ASP A 71 12.02 1.62 -12.09
C ASP A 71 11.98 1.52 -10.55
N SER A 72 11.59 0.39 -9.96
CA SER A 72 11.60 0.18 -8.51
C SER A 72 12.94 -0.30 -7.96
N ARG A 73 14.06 -0.11 -8.68
CA ARG A 73 15.40 -0.57 -8.23
C ARG A 73 15.84 0.15 -6.96
N PRO A 74 16.74 -0.45 -6.14
CA PRO A 74 17.21 0.19 -4.91
C PRO A 74 17.72 1.63 -5.11
N ALA A 75 18.47 1.90 -6.19
CA ALA A 75 19.01 3.22 -6.48
C ALA A 75 17.93 4.30 -6.71
N THR A 76 16.83 3.99 -7.39
CA THR A 76 15.73 4.94 -7.62
C THR A 76 14.93 5.17 -6.33
N ILE A 77 14.76 4.13 -5.51
CA ILE A 77 14.11 4.26 -4.20
C ILE A 77 14.98 5.05 -3.22
N HIS A 78 16.30 4.92 -3.27
CA HIS A 78 17.21 5.79 -2.51
C HIS A 78 17.09 7.26 -2.93
N ARG A 79 17.00 7.56 -4.23
CA ARG A 79 16.75 8.93 -4.71
C ARG A 79 15.42 9.49 -4.21
N ALA A 80 14.36 8.68 -4.26
CA ALA A 80 13.06 9.08 -3.74
C ALA A 80 13.09 9.32 -2.22
N ALA A 81 13.79 8.47 -1.45
CA ALA A 81 13.95 8.63 -0.02
C ALA A 81 14.75 9.89 0.33
N ALA A 82 15.87 10.14 -0.37
CA ALA A 82 16.67 11.35 -0.21
C ALA A 82 15.87 12.61 -0.54
N TYR A 83 15.02 12.57 -1.57
CA TYR A 83 14.12 13.68 -1.88
C TYR A 83 13.13 13.94 -0.74
N ILE A 84 12.53 12.88 -0.16
CA ILE A 84 11.64 13.00 1.01
C ILE A 84 12.37 13.62 2.20
N GLU A 85 13.59 13.15 2.51
CA GLU A 85 14.38 13.65 3.63
C GLU A 85 14.72 15.14 3.47
N ALA A 86 15.09 15.56 2.25
CA ALA A 86 15.46 16.94 1.96
C ALA A 86 14.27 17.92 1.94
N HIS A 87 13.04 17.44 1.74
CA HIS A 87 11.85 18.29 1.55
C HIS A 87 10.74 17.99 2.57
N ALA A 88 11.08 17.34 3.70
CA ALA A 88 10.10 16.88 4.68
C ALA A 88 9.32 18.01 5.35
N ASP A 89 9.84 19.23 5.32
CA ASP A 89 9.25 20.48 5.84
C ASP A 89 8.27 21.16 4.86
N THR A 90 8.21 20.70 3.61
CA THR A 90 7.33 21.25 2.57
C THR A 90 6.17 20.30 2.24
N ASP A 91 5.15 20.80 1.53
CA ASP A 91 4.04 19.97 1.05
C ASP A 91 4.44 19.21 -0.22
N ILE A 92 4.88 17.96 -0.06
CA ILE A 92 5.26 17.08 -1.17
C ILE A 92 4.22 15.98 -1.40
N ALA A 93 3.81 15.81 -2.65
CA ALA A 93 2.91 14.75 -3.08
C ALA A 93 3.69 13.52 -3.60
N PRO A 94 3.06 12.33 -3.67
CA PRO A 94 3.66 11.15 -4.29
C PRO A 94 4.17 11.38 -5.72
N ALA A 95 3.52 12.29 -6.47
CA ALA A 95 3.93 12.65 -7.82
C ALA A 95 5.27 13.38 -7.85
N ASP A 96 5.52 14.30 -6.91
CA ASP A 96 6.78 15.04 -6.82
C ASP A 96 7.94 14.10 -6.48
N ILE A 97 7.71 13.20 -5.53
CA ILE A 97 8.68 12.17 -5.12
C ILE A 97 9.03 11.25 -6.30
N ALA A 98 8.00 10.82 -7.05
CA ALA A 98 8.19 9.97 -8.22
C ALA A 98 8.95 10.69 -9.34
N ALA A 99 8.62 11.96 -9.59
CA ALA A 99 9.30 12.80 -10.57
C ALA A 99 10.78 13.01 -10.21
N ALA A 100 11.07 13.32 -8.94
CA ALA A 100 12.43 13.49 -8.42
C ALA A 100 13.29 12.21 -8.52
N ALA A 101 12.65 11.03 -8.56
CA ALA A 101 13.30 9.74 -8.77
C ALA A 101 13.27 9.24 -10.23
N HIS A 102 12.60 9.96 -11.13
CA HIS A 102 12.34 9.57 -12.54
C HIS A 102 11.64 8.22 -12.69
N ILE A 103 10.60 8.00 -11.89
CA ILE A 103 9.82 6.75 -11.90
C ILE A 103 8.33 7.07 -11.89
N SER A 104 7.49 6.08 -12.21
CA SER A 104 6.05 6.21 -12.01
C SER A 104 5.69 6.18 -10.53
N VAL A 105 4.57 6.81 -10.16
CA VAL A 105 4.00 6.72 -8.79
C VAL A 105 3.74 5.25 -8.41
N ARG A 106 3.35 4.42 -9.38
CA ARG A 106 3.17 2.98 -9.16
C ARG A 106 4.49 2.29 -8.78
N ALA A 107 5.56 2.51 -9.54
CA ALA A 107 6.88 1.96 -9.26
C ALA A 107 7.44 2.47 -7.92
N LEU A 108 7.17 3.74 -7.58
CA LEU A 108 7.48 4.31 -6.27
C LEU A 108 6.82 3.53 -5.13
N HIS A 109 5.50 3.32 -5.19
CA HIS A 109 4.76 2.56 -4.16
C HIS A 109 5.19 1.10 -4.08
N ILE A 110 5.50 0.46 -5.20
CA ILE A 110 6.04 -0.91 -5.22
C ILE A 110 7.42 -0.93 -4.55
N GLY A 111 8.32 -0.06 -4.97
CA GLY A 111 9.69 -0.04 -4.47
C GLY A 111 9.79 0.32 -2.99
N PHE A 112 9.01 1.28 -2.50
CA PHE A 112 8.96 1.58 -1.05
C PHE A 112 8.47 0.37 -0.25
N ARG A 113 7.43 -0.34 -0.70
CA ARG A 113 6.94 -1.54 -0.01
C ARG A 113 7.97 -2.66 -0.04
N ARG A 114 8.60 -2.87 -1.19
CA ARG A 114 9.57 -3.94 -1.41
C ARG A 114 10.88 -3.72 -0.66
N HIS A 115 11.40 -2.49 -0.67
CA HIS A 115 12.75 -2.18 -0.17
C HIS A 115 12.77 -1.53 1.20
N LEU A 116 11.69 -0.85 1.61
CA LEU A 116 11.61 -0.13 2.89
C LEU A 116 10.45 -0.61 3.78
N GLY A 117 9.67 -1.60 3.33
CA GLY A 117 8.56 -2.17 4.11
C GLY A 117 7.42 -1.20 4.41
N THR A 118 7.35 -0.06 3.72
CA THR A 118 6.38 1.01 3.99
C THR A 118 5.87 1.65 2.70
N THR A 119 5.00 2.66 2.81
CA THR A 119 4.58 3.50 1.67
C THR A 119 5.41 4.79 1.64
N PRO A 120 5.51 5.50 0.50
CA PRO A 120 6.22 6.77 0.41
C PRO A 120 5.74 7.78 1.46
N MET A 121 4.42 7.94 1.60
CA MET A 121 3.83 8.84 2.59
C MET A 121 3.99 8.33 4.03
N GLY A 122 4.04 7.01 4.22
CA GLY A 122 4.38 6.40 5.51
C GLY A 122 5.83 6.72 5.91
N TYR A 123 6.76 6.65 4.97
CA TYR A 123 8.15 7.03 5.18
C TYR A 123 8.30 8.53 5.49
N LEU A 124 7.68 9.40 4.69
CA LEU A 124 7.62 10.85 4.96
C LEU A 124 7.07 11.14 6.37
N ARG A 125 6.01 10.44 6.79
CA ARG A 125 5.45 10.59 8.14
C ARG A 125 6.46 10.20 9.22
N THR A 126 7.27 9.17 9.01
CA THR A 126 8.34 8.78 9.93
C THR A 126 9.45 9.83 10.00
N VAL A 127 9.88 10.37 8.85
CA VAL A 127 10.87 11.46 8.78
C VAL A 127 10.35 12.70 9.53
N ARG A 128 9.12 13.14 9.23
CA ARG A 128 8.46 14.27 9.92
C ARG A 128 8.32 14.03 11.43
N MET A 129 8.06 12.79 11.85
CA MET A 129 7.99 12.43 13.27
C MET A 129 9.36 12.58 13.97
N ALA A 130 10.44 12.15 13.31
CA ALA A 130 11.79 12.30 13.82
C ALA A 130 12.18 13.78 13.94
N HIS A 131 11.83 14.60 12.95
CA HIS A 131 12.03 16.05 13.01
C HIS A 131 11.21 16.71 14.12
N ALA A 132 9.94 16.35 14.28
CA ALA A 132 9.11 16.85 15.37
C ALA A 132 9.71 16.51 16.74
N ARG A 133 10.27 15.30 16.93
CA ARG A 133 10.98 14.94 18.16
C ARG A 133 12.22 15.81 18.38
N ARG A 134 13.04 16.01 17.35
CA ARG A 134 14.24 16.85 17.45
C ARG A 134 13.85 18.29 17.86
N ASP A 135 12.82 18.84 17.24
CA ASP A 135 12.35 20.19 17.55
C ASP A 135 11.76 20.25 18.97
N LEU A 136 11.05 19.20 19.43
CA LEU A 136 10.58 19.12 20.83
C LEU A 136 11.72 19.10 21.85
N LEU A 137 12.84 18.44 21.53
CA LEU A 137 14.02 18.40 22.40
C LEU A 137 14.81 19.72 22.42
N ALA A 138 14.65 20.54 21.39
CA ALA A 138 15.32 21.84 21.26
C ALA A 138 14.42 23.03 21.62
N ALA A 139 13.15 22.77 21.93
CA ALA A 139 12.14 23.76 22.21
C ALA A 139 12.28 24.36 23.61
N ASP A 140 11.80 25.59 23.77
CA ASP A 140 11.74 26.27 25.06
C ASP A 140 10.27 26.58 25.43
N PRO A 141 9.68 25.85 26.41
CA PRO A 141 8.33 26.13 26.88
C PRO A 141 8.16 27.55 27.46
N ALA A 142 9.21 28.14 28.04
CA ALA A 142 9.17 29.50 28.57
C ALA A 142 9.14 30.56 27.46
N ALA A 143 9.68 30.24 26.27
CA ALA A 143 9.58 31.06 25.07
C ALA A 143 8.24 30.88 24.33
N GLY A 144 7.34 30.02 24.84
CA GLY A 144 6.02 29.77 24.27
C GLY A 144 5.96 28.62 23.25
N ASP A 145 7.01 27.80 23.14
CA ASP A 145 6.94 26.61 22.31
C ASP A 145 5.93 25.59 22.86
N THR A 146 5.11 25.05 21.96
CA THR A 146 4.07 24.09 22.32
C THR A 146 4.16 22.83 21.48
N VAL A 147 3.76 21.70 22.08
CA VAL A 147 3.62 20.42 21.37
C VAL A 147 2.75 20.58 20.11
N SER A 148 1.64 21.33 20.22
CA SER A 148 0.70 21.55 19.10
C SER A 148 1.34 22.36 17.98
N GLY A 149 2.08 23.42 18.31
CA GLY A 149 2.79 24.24 17.33
C GLY A 149 3.83 23.42 16.57
N ILE A 150 4.66 22.66 17.29
CA ILE A 150 5.70 21.82 16.69
C ILE A 150 5.09 20.69 15.84
N ALA A 151 4.05 20.00 16.34
CA ALA A 151 3.35 18.98 15.58
C ALA A 151 2.75 19.55 14.28
N SER A 152 2.14 20.74 14.34
CA SER A 152 1.53 21.39 13.18
C SER A 152 2.58 21.82 12.14
N ARG A 153 3.75 22.32 12.58
CA ARG A 153 4.90 22.65 11.70
C ARG A 153 5.33 21.45 10.84
N TRP A 154 5.29 20.25 11.41
CA TRP A 154 5.63 19.00 10.73
C TRP A 154 4.42 18.31 10.08
N GLY A 155 3.31 19.02 9.87
CA GLY A 155 2.14 18.53 9.13
C GLY A 155 1.25 17.55 9.90
N PHE A 156 1.29 17.53 11.23
CA PHE A 156 0.41 16.71 12.06
C PHE A 156 -0.80 17.50 12.58
N HIS A 157 -1.86 17.56 11.77
CA HIS A 157 -3.10 18.30 12.14
C HIS A 157 -3.94 17.62 13.23
N HIS A 158 -3.82 16.29 13.39
CA HIS A 158 -4.55 15.54 14.42
C HIS A 158 -3.66 15.26 15.63
N HIS A 159 -3.65 16.17 16.60
CA HIS A 159 -2.73 16.14 17.74
C HIS A 159 -2.89 14.90 18.63
N GLY A 160 -4.12 14.39 18.82
CA GLY A 160 -4.34 13.13 19.55
C GLY A 160 -3.71 11.92 18.86
N ARG A 161 -3.83 11.83 17.53
CA ARG A 161 -3.19 10.77 16.74
C ARG A 161 -1.67 10.94 16.70
N PHE A 162 -1.19 12.17 16.64
CA PHE A 162 0.24 12.48 16.77
C PHE A 162 0.78 11.96 18.09
N GLY A 163 0.19 12.35 19.23
CA GLY A 163 0.63 11.92 20.56
C GLY A 163 0.61 10.39 20.73
N ALA A 164 -0.45 9.72 20.29
CA ALA A 164 -0.52 8.25 20.32
C ALA A 164 0.55 7.58 19.45
N THR A 165 0.79 8.12 18.25
CA THR A 165 1.83 7.62 17.33
C THR A 165 3.23 7.86 17.91
N TYR A 166 3.45 9.05 18.47
CA TYR A 166 4.71 9.46 19.10
C TYR A 166 5.06 8.54 20.26
N ARG A 167 4.11 8.31 21.19
CA ARG A 167 4.29 7.39 22.32
C ARG A 167 4.62 5.97 21.87
N ARG A 168 3.96 5.49 20.81
CA ARG A 168 4.25 4.16 20.25
C ARG A 168 5.67 4.04 19.69
N ILE A 169 6.24 5.13 19.16
CA ILE A 169 7.58 5.13 18.54
C ILE A 169 8.67 5.37 19.60
N TYR A 170 8.45 6.29 20.54
CA TYR A 170 9.51 6.76 21.47
C TYR A 170 9.29 6.37 22.94
N GLY A 171 8.19 5.70 23.27
CA GLY A 171 7.91 5.24 24.65
C GLY A 171 7.42 6.33 25.62
N GLU A 172 7.39 7.59 25.20
CA GLU A 172 6.99 8.74 26.02
C GLU A 172 6.01 9.65 25.26
N LEU A 173 5.26 10.49 25.98
CA LEU A 173 4.39 11.49 25.38
C LEU A 173 5.20 12.69 24.86
N PRO A 174 4.73 13.38 23.79
CA PRO A 174 5.43 14.57 23.28
C PRO A 174 5.65 15.65 24.34
N VAL A 175 4.69 15.83 25.26
CA VAL A 175 4.80 16.79 26.37
C VAL A 175 5.94 16.42 27.33
N GLN A 176 6.20 15.13 27.53
CA GLN A 176 7.32 14.68 28.36
C GLN A 176 8.65 14.99 27.68
N THR A 177 8.74 14.86 26.36
CA THR A 177 9.92 15.29 25.60
C THR A 177 10.13 16.80 25.67
N LEU A 178 9.07 17.59 25.62
CA LEU A 178 9.13 19.06 25.66
C LEU A 178 9.65 19.62 27.00
N PHE A 179 9.50 18.87 28.10
CA PHE A 179 9.97 19.27 29.43
C PHE A 179 11.24 18.53 29.86
N ARG A 180 12.01 18.00 28.91
CA ARG A 180 13.28 17.32 29.17
C ARG A 180 14.44 18.30 29.08
#